data_AF-A0A524EP44-F1
#
_entry.id   AF-A0A524EP44-F1
#
_cell.length_a   1.000
_cell.length_b   1.000
_cell.length_c   1.000
_cell.angle_alpha   90.00
_cell.angle_beta   90.00
_cell.angle_gamma   90.00
#
_symmetry.space_group_name_H-M   'P 1'
#
loop_
_entity.id
_entity.type
_entity.pdbx_description
1 polymer ?
#
loop_
_entity_poly.entity_id
_entity_poly.type
_entity_poly.pdbx_seq_one_letter_code
_entity_poly.pdbx_strand_id
1 'polypeptide(L)'
;MGLAAAFGAAAFAFRALGIAIPMVPPLVIGPGALMPILAGMAGGPIVGIIVGIARGIPSGLPQVDLLLQPVKGIYWAFVWKYVVLKIEDEKKRWIVFWILTWLLQFFIEAPLFIFANSLLGFYPFYPTYPIVFGWYYTLYGIFQIVIFSAVVAALPDIFGWSEGEAPW
;
A
#
# COMPACT_ATOMS: atom_id res chain seq x y z
N MET A 1 -14.80 7.43 10.79
CA MET A 1 -14.97 6.16 11.53
C MET A 1 -15.47 5.01 10.66
N GLY A 2 -16.54 5.19 9.86
CA GLY A 2 -17.05 4.14 8.96
C GLY A 2 -16.01 3.59 7.97
N LEU A 3 -15.24 4.46 7.29
CA LEU A 3 -14.15 4.06 6.38
C LEU A 3 -13.05 3.27 7.10
N ALA A 4 -12.62 3.71 8.28
CA ALA A 4 -11.62 3.02 9.08
C ALA A 4 -12.09 1.61 9.50
N ALA A 5 -13.36 1.47 9.87
CA ALA A 5 -13.95 0.18 10.22
C ALA A 5 -14.05 -0.75 9.00
N ALA A 6 -14.56 -0.26 7.86
CA ALA A 6 -14.71 -1.05 6.65
C ALA A 6 -13.36 -1.52 6.08
N PHE A 7 -12.44 -0.59 5.85
CA PHE A 7 -11.11 -0.92 5.33
C PHE A 7 -10.28 -1.69 6.38
N GLY A 8 -10.41 -1.38 7.67
CA GLY A 8 -9.71 -2.08 8.74
C GLY A 8 -10.15 -3.53 8.87
N ALA A 9 -11.47 -3.79 8.88
CA ALA A 9 -12.02 -5.14 8.90
C ALA A 9 -11.64 -5.92 7.64
N ALA A 10 -11.72 -5.30 6.46
CA ALA A 10 -11.28 -5.93 5.21
C ALA A 10 -9.78 -6.26 5.24
N ALA A 11 -8.93 -5.33 5.70
CA ALA A 11 -7.49 -5.53 5.79
C ALA A 11 -7.12 -6.67 6.74
N PHE A 12 -7.76 -6.70 7.91
CA PHE A 12 -7.60 -7.76 8.88
C PHE A 12 -8.06 -9.10 8.31
N ALA A 13 -9.28 -9.15 7.76
CA ALA A 13 -9.88 -10.38 7.22
C ALA A 13 -9.07 -10.97 6.07
N PHE A 14 -8.68 -10.16 5.08
CA PHE A 14 -7.87 -10.64 3.96
C PHE A 14 -6.55 -11.25 4.41
N ARG A 15 -5.93 -10.66 5.45
CA ARG A 15 -4.68 -11.20 5.99
C ARG A 15 -4.90 -12.44 6.85
N ALA A 16 -5.86 -12.39 7.77
CA ALA A 16 -6.16 -13.49 8.69
C ALA A 16 -6.62 -14.75 7.94
N LEU A 17 -7.38 -14.58 6.86
CA LEU A 17 -7.84 -15.68 5.99
C LEU A 17 -6.75 -16.16 5.01
N GLY A 18 -5.58 -15.53 4.99
CA GLY A 18 -4.52 -15.87 4.05
C GLY A 18 -4.91 -15.66 2.58
N ILE A 19 -5.87 -14.76 2.30
CA ILE A 19 -6.28 -14.41 0.95
C ILE A 19 -5.15 -13.59 0.33
N ALA A 20 -4.19 -14.32 -0.24
CA ALA A 20 -3.03 -13.77 -0.87
C ALA A 20 -2.37 -14.79 -1.77
N ILE A 21 -1.66 -14.30 -2.78
CA ILE A 21 -0.82 -15.10 -3.66
C ILE A 21 0.52 -15.26 -2.93
N PRO A 22 0.86 -16.47 -2.45
CA PRO A 22 2.15 -16.70 -1.82
C PRO A 22 3.26 -16.55 -2.87
N MET A 23 4.29 -15.79 -2.52
CA MET A 23 5.51 -15.67 -3.32
C MET A 23 6.62 -16.45 -2.60
N VAL A 24 7.89 -16.09 -2.80
CA VAL A 24 8.98 -16.69 -2.03
C VAL A 24 8.89 -16.22 -0.57
N PRO A 25 8.79 -17.12 0.43
CA PRO A 25 8.56 -16.73 1.83
C PRO A 25 9.66 -15.82 2.40
N PRO A 26 9.34 -14.67 3.02
CA PRO A 26 8.05 -14.31 3.62
C PRO A 26 7.16 -13.41 2.74
N LEU A 27 7.49 -13.25 1.45
CA LEU A 27 6.80 -12.32 0.56
C LEU A 27 5.44 -12.86 0.12
N VAL A 28 4.45 -11.96 0.11
CA VAL A 28 3.07 -12.30 -0.16
C VAL A 28 2.40 -11.12 -0.86
N ILE A 29 1.73 -11.37 -1.99
CA ILE A 29 0.91 -10.37 -2.68
C ILE A 29 -0.54 -10.57 -2.26
N GLY A 30 -1.13 -9.60 -1.57
CA GLY A 30 -2.52 -9.73 -1.14
C GLY A 30 -3.25 -8.40 -1.05
N PRO A 31 -4.58 -8.40 -1.29
CA PRO A 31 -5.41 -7.20 -1.25
C PRO A 31 -5.39 -6.52 0.13
N GLY A 32 -5.16 -7.26 1.22
CA GLY A 32 -5.10 -6.69 2.57
C GLY A 32 -4.03 -5.60 2.72
N ALA A 33 -2.89 -5.68 2.02
CA ALA A 33 -1.83 -4.67 2.10
C ALA A 33 -2.14 -3.40 1.29
N LEU A 34 -3.20 -3.42 0.48
CA LEU A 34 -3.69 -2.28 -0.29
C LEU A 34 -4.64 -1.41 0.54
N MET A 35 -5.32 -2.02 1.51
CA MET A 35 -6.35 -1.35 2.32
C MET A 35 -5.83 -0.14 3.10
N PRO A 36 -4.65 -0.15 3.75
CA PRO A 36 -4.13 1.04 4.44
C PRO A 36 -3.88 2.21 3.49
N ILE A 37 -3.49 1.92 2.25
CA ILE A 37 -3.23 2.91 1.20
C ILE A 37 -4.56 3.51 0.73
N LEU A 38 -5.52 2.68 0.34
CA LEU A 38 -6.88 3.12 -0.04
C LEU A 38 -7.53 3.94 1.08
N ALA A 39 -7.41 3.48 2.32
CA ALA A 39 -7.96 4.15 3.49
C ALA A 39 -7.27 5.48 3.79
N GLY A 40 -5.96 5.58 3.58
CA GLY A 40 -5.21 6.84 3.68
C GLY A 40 -5.65 7.86 2.62
N MET A 41 -5.84 7.42 1.38
CA MET A 41 -6.32 8.29 0.29
C MET A 41 -7.74 8.80 0.56
N ALA A 42 -8.67 7.90 0.93
CA ALA A 42 -10.09 8.21 1.13
C ALA A 42 -10.42 8.85 2.48
N GLY A 43 -9.65 8.56 3.54
CA GLY A 43 -10.00 8.95 4.92
C GLY A 43 -8.91 9.68 5.68
N GLY A 44 -7.76 9.91 5.05
CA GLY A 44 -6.65 10.64 5.63
C GLY A 44 -5.69 9.82 6.48
N PRO A 45 -4.63 10.47 7.00
CA PRO A 45 -3.49 9.77 7.58
C PRO A 45 -3.88 8.96 8.82
N ILE A 46 -4.78 9.48 9.66
CA ILE A 46 -5.25 8.76 10.86
C ILE A 46 -6.01 7.49 10.49
N VAL A 47 -6.86 7.56 9.46
CA VAL A 47 -7.59 6.38 8.97
C VAL A 47 -6.61 5.37 8.36
N GLY A 48 -5.63 5.83 7.58
CA GLY A 48 -4.54 5.00 7.09
C GLY A 48 -3.75 4.29 8.19
N ILE A 49 -3.45 4.98 9.31
CA ILE A 49 -2.77 4.40 10.48
C ILE A 49 -3.61 3.29 11.10
N ILE A 50 -4.89 3.55 11.40
CA ILE A 50 -5.79 2.58 12.04
C ILE A 50 -5.88 1.31 11.19
N VAL A 51 -6.09 1.47 9.88
CA VAL A 51 -6.19 0.35 8.94
C VAL A 51 -4.84 -0.37 8.79
N GLY A 52 -3.73 0.38 8.82
CA GLY A 52 -2.38 -0.17 8.83
C GLY A 52 -2.13 -1.08 10.04
N ILE A 53 -2.50 -0.63 11.24
CA ILE A 53 -2.40 -1.43 12.46
C ILE A 53 -3.28 -2.67 12.36
N ALA A 54 -4.54 -2.51 11.94
CA ALA A 54 -5.46 -3.64 11.75
C ALA A 54 -4.90 -4.68 10.77
N ARG A 55 -4.23 -4.24 9.71
CA ARG A 55 -3.56 -5.13 8.75
C ARG A 55 -2.31 -5.80 9.32
N GLY A 56 -1.58 -5.12 10.20
CA GLY A 56 -0.33 -5.61 10.76
C GLY A 56 -0.49 -6.69 11.83
N ILE A 57 -1.58 -6.64 12.62
CA ILE A 57 -1.85 -7.60 13.70
C ILE A 57 -1.85 -9.06 13.22
N PRO A 58 -2.63 -9.47 12.21
CA PRO A 58 -2.66 -10.86 11.74
C PRO A 58 -1.49 -11.24 10.82
N SER A 59 -0.41 -10.45 10.80
CA SER A 59 0.69 -10.72 9.87
C SER A 59 1.60 -11.87 10.32
N GLY A 60 2.19 -12.58 9.36
CA GLY A 60 3.30 -13.50 9.64
C GLY A 60 4.56 -12.78 10.15
N LEU A 61 4.68 -11.47 9.95
CA LEU A 61 5.76 -10.63 10.48
C LEU A 61 5.20 -9.34 11.15
N PRO A 62 4.48 -9.44 12.29
CA PRO A 62 3.83 -8.29 12.92
C PRO A 62 4.82 -7.17 13.29
N GLN A 63 6.03 -7.54 13.72
CA GLN A 63 7.12 -6.62 14.10
C GLN A 63 7.44 -5.60 12.98
N VAL A 64 7.32 -6.03 11.72
CA VAL A 64 7.61 -5.22 10.53
C VAL A 64 6.33 -4.55 10.04
N ASP A 65 5.25 -5.31 9.90
CA ASP A 65 4.01 -4.82 9.31
C ASP A 65 3.26 -3.80 10.19
N LEU A 66 3.38 -3.87 11.52
CA LEU A 66 2.78 -2.87 12.42
C LEU A 66 3.40 -1.48 12.27
N LEU A 67 4.59 -1.38 11.69
CA LEU A 67 5.23 -0.10 11.35
C LEU A 67 5.02 0.24 9.87
N LEU A 68 5.27 -0.72 8.99
CA LEU A 68 5.27 -0.52 7.56
C LEU A 68 3.87 -0.18 7.01
N GLN A 69 2.82 -0.83 7.51
CA GLN A 69 1.47 -0.63 6.99
C GLN A 69 0.89 0.75 7.37
N PRO A 70 1.04 1.25 8.61
CA PRO A 70 0.68 2.63 8.94
C PRO A 70 1.45 3.68 8.14
N VAL A 71 2.77 3.50 7.99
CA VAL A 71 3.61 4.45 7.23
C VAL A 71 3.14 4.57 5.79
N LYS A 72 2.77 3.46 5.14
CA LYS A 72 2.17 3.46 3.80
C LYS A 72 0.88 4.27 3.73
N GLY A 73 -0.02 4.08 4.70
CA GLY A 73 -1.28 4.81 4.76
C GLY A 73 -1.08 6.31 4.93
N ILE A 74 -0.14 6.72 5.80
CA ILE A 74 0.24 8.13 5.98
C ILE A 74 0.82 8.71 4.69
N TYR A 75 1.82 8.04 4.11
CA TYR A 75 2.50 8.49 2.90
C TYR A 75 1.48 8.76 1.78
N TRP A 76 0.58 7.79 1.53
CA TRP A 76 -0.41 7.94 0.48
C TRP A 76 -1.48 8.98 0.76
N ALA A 77 -1.86 9.21 2.02
CA ALA A 77 -2.76 10.30 2.35
C ALA A 77 -2.18 11.65 1.87
N PHE A 78 -0.90 11.91 2.15
CA PHE A 78 -0.25 13.16 1.75
C PHE A 78 0.02 13.23 0.24
N VAL A 79 0.58 12.16 -0.35
CA VAL A 79 0.86 12.12 -1.78
C VAL A 79 -0.42 12.28 -2.60
N TRP A 80 -1.51 11.65 -2.18
CA TRP A 80 -2.81 11.79 -2.82
C TRP A 80 -3.31 13.23 -2.79
N LYS A 81 -3.40 13.83 -1.60
CA LYS A 81 -3.96 15.18 -1.38
C LYS A 81 -3.12 16.30 -2.02
N TYR A 82 -1.80 16.24 -1.86
CA TYR A 82 -0.92 17.36 -2.21
C TYR A 82 -0.24 17.22 -3.57
N VAL A 83 -0.20 16.02 -4.14
CA VAL A 83 0.46 15.78 -5.44
C VAL A 83 -0.55 15.29 -6.47
N VAL A 84 -1.20 14.15 -6.24
CA VAL A 84 -2.03 13.51 -7.28
C VAL A 84 -3.25 14.37 -7.59
N LEU A 85 -4.05 14.74 -6.59
CA LEU A 85 -5.29 15.49 -6.82
C LEU A 85 -5.07 16.92 -7.34
N LYS A 86 -3.87 17.49 -7.18
CA LYS A 86 -3.51 18.83 -7.68
C LYS A 86 -3.21 18.89 -9.17
N ILE A 87 -3.17 17.75 -9.85
CA ILE A 87 -3.00 17.70 -11.29
C ILE A 87 -4.37 17.86 -11.96
N GLU A 88 -4.58 18.96 -12.68
CA GLU A 88 -5.86 19.26 -13.34
C GLU A 88 -6.16 18.31 -14.51
N ASP A 89 -5.14 17.99 -15.31
CA ASP A 89 -5.25 17.10 -16.46
C ASP A 89 -5.37 15.64 -16.00
N GLU A 90 -6.53 15.03 -16.25
CA GLU A 90 -6.84 13.67 -15.81
C GLU A 90 -5.87 12.62 -16.37
N LYS A 91 -5.46 12.75 -17.63
CA LYS A 91 -4.51 11.80 -18.25
C LYS A 91 -3.15 11.89 -17.58
N LYS A 92 -2.68 13.12 -17.31
CA LYS A 92 -1.43 13.33 -16.55
C LYS A 92 -1.56 12.84 -15.11
N ARG A 93 -2.73 13.03 -14.48
CA ARG A 93 -3.01 12.58 -13.12
C ARG A 93 -2.86 11.06 -12.99
N TRP A 94 -3.45 10.31 -13.92
CA TRP A 94 -3.30 8.84 -13.96
C TRP A 94 -1.84 8.41 -14.15
N ILE A 95 -1.12 9.03 -15.08
CA ILE A 95 0.30 8.71 -15.33
C ILE A 95 1.14 8.97 -14.07
N VAL A 96 0.97 10.12 -13.43
CA VAL A 96 1.69 10.46 -12.20
C VAL A 96 1.31 9.51 -11.08
N PHE A 97 0.04 9.17 -10.92
CA PHE A 97 -0.41 8.20 -9.93
C PHE A 97 0.26 6.83 -10.11
N TRP A 98 0.36 6.33 -11.35
CA TRP A 98 1.03 5.06 -11.64
C TRP A 98 2.53 5.11 -11.34
N ILE A 99 3.21 6.20 -11.74
CA ILE A 99 4.63 6.39 -11.45
C ILE A 99 4.86 6.41 -9.93
N LEU A 100 4.06 7.16 -9.17
CA LEU A 100 4.20 7.25 -7.72
C LEU A 100 3.88 5.91 -7.02
N THR A 101 2.90 5.16 -7.53
CA THR A 101 2.61 3.79 -7.08
C THR A 101 3.78 2.85 -7.32
N TRP A 102 4.44 2.97 -8.47
CA TRP A 102 5.66 2.23 -8.73
C TRP A 102 6.79 2.63 -7.77
N LEU A 103 7.04 3.92 -7.62
CA LEU A 103 8.12 4.46 -6.79
C LEU A 103 7.94 4.17 -5.28
N LEU A 104 6.70 4.03 -4.79
CA LEU A 104 6.40 3.57 -3.44
C LEU A 104 7.13 2.26 -3.12
N GLN A 105 7.16 1.33 -4.07
CA GLN A 105 7.80 0.03 -3.91
C GLN A 105 9.30 0.17 -3.64
N PHE A 106 9.95 1.09 -4.35
CA PHE A 106 11.40 1.25 -4.28
C PHE A 106 11.86 2.15 -3.13
N PHE A 107 11.09 3.18 -2.77
CA PHE A 107 11.52 4.16 -1.77
C PHE A 107 10.95 3.93 -0.37
N ILE A 108 9.78 3.28 -0.27
CA ILE A 108 9.16 3.01 1.03
C ILE A 108 9.24 1.52 1.35
N GLU A 109 8.78 0.65 0.44
CA GLU A 109 8.75 -0.78 0.74
C GLU A 109 10.17 -1.37 0.79
N ALA A 110 11.02 -1.09 -0.21
CA ALA A 110 12.37 -1.68 -0.29
C ALA A 110 13.28 -1.35 0.88
N PRO A 111 13.44 -0.09 1.31
CA PRO A 111 14.32 0.21 2.43
C PRO A 111 13.82 -0.42 3.73
N LEU A 112 12.49 -0.46 3.95
CA LEU A 112 11.91 -1.07 5.14
C LEU A 112 12.07 -2.60 5.15
N PHE A 113 11.89 -3.26 3.99
CA PHE A 113 12.16 -4.70 3.89
C PHE A 113 13.65 -5.01 4.03
N ILE A 114 14.55 -4.17 3.51
CA ILE A 114 16.02 -4.31 3.65
C ILE A 114 16.39 -4.22 5.13
N PHE A 115 15.88 -3.21 5.81
CA PHE A 115 16.08 -3.02 7.24
C PHE A 115 15.54 -4.20 8.04
N ALA A 116 14.31 -4.65 7.77
CA ALA A 116 13.73 -5.82 8.41
C ALA A 116 14.58 -7.08 8.18
N ASN A 117 15.09 -7.30 6.97
CA ASN A 117 15.95 -8.43 6.66
C ASN A 117 17.31 -8.35 7.37
N SER A 118 17.88 -7.15 7.53
CA SER A 118 19.12 -6.97 8.29
C SER A 118 18.97 -7.28 9.79
N LEU A 119 17.76 -7.12 10.33
CA LEU A 119 17.47 -7.43 11.73
C LEU A 119 17.09 -8.89 11.95
N LEU A 120 16.36 -9.48 11.01
CA LEU A 120 15.70 -10.77 11.18
C LEU A 120 16.33 -11.92 10.37
N GLY A 121 17.22 -11.60 9.42
CA GLY A 121 18.04 -12.58 8.72
C GLY A 121 17.29 -13.54 7.78
N PHE A 122 16.19 -13.10 7.15
CA PHE A 122 15.35 -13.98 6.31
C PHE A 122 16.08 -14.53 5.08
N TYR A 123 16.95 -13.72 4.47
CA TYR A 123 17.71 -14.09 3.27
C TYR A 123 19.15 -13.58 3.29
N PRO A 124 20.09 -14.32 2.65
CA PRO A 124 21.39 -13.80 2.30
C PRO A 124 21.25 -12.56 1.41
N PHE A 125 21.93 -11.47 1.77
CA PHE A 125 21.80 -10.18 1.08
C PHE A 125 22.26 -10.22 -0.37
N TYR A 126 23.19 -11.10 -0.77
CA TYR A 126 23.60 -11.26 -2.17
C TYR A 126 23.88 -12.73 -2.50
N PRO A 127 23.51 -13.24 -3.69
CA PRO A 127 22.77 -12.57 -4.77
C PRO A 127 21.24 -12.63 -4.61
N THR A 128 20.75 -13.39 -3.62
CA THR A 128 19.34 -13.76 -3.48
C THR A 128 18.43 -12.55 -3.27
N TYR A 129 18.83 -11.60 -2.43
CA TYR A 129 17.97 -10.49 -2.04
C TYR A 129 17.64 -9.51 -3.19
N PRO A 130 18.61 -8.96 -3.97
CA PRO A 130 18.31 -8.11 -5.13
C PRO A 130 17.47 -8.80 -6.19
N ILE A 131 17.75 -10.08 -6.46
CA ILE A 131 17.02 -10.85 -7.46
C ILE A 131 15.59 -11.07 -7.00
N VAL A 132 15.38 -11.58 -5.77
CA VAL A 132 14.05 -11.90 -5.23
C VAL A 132 13.16 -10.66 -5.16
N PHE A 133 13.72 -9.52 -4.76
CA PHE A 133 12.95 -8.29 -4.62
C PHE A 133 12.68 -7.57 -5.95
N GLY A 134 13.58 -7.67 -6.93
CA GLY A 134 13.38 -7.03 -8.25
C GLY A 134 12.11 -7.50 -8.96
N TRP A 135 11.91 -8.81 -9.08
CA TRP A 135 10.69 -9.35 -9.71
C TRP A 135 9.46 -9.22 -8.81
N TYR A 136 9.62 -9.33 -7.48
CA TYR A 136 8.54 -9.09 -6.53
C TYR A 136 7.98 -7.67 -6.68
N TYR A 137 8.83 -6.65 -6.67
CA TYR A 137 8.40 -5.25 -6.83
C TYR A 137 7.77 -5.00 -8.18
N THR A 138 8.27 -5.67 -9.22
CA THR A 138 7.68 -5.55 -10.56
C THR A 138 6.25 -6.07 -10.58
N LEU A 139 6.03 -7.31 -10.14
CA LEU A 139 4.70 -7.93 -10.16
C LEU A 139 3.75 -7.27 -9.17
N TYR A 140 4.24 -6.95 -7.97
CA TYR A 140 3.43 -6.31 -6.95
C TYR A 140 3.06 -4.87 -7.33
N GLY A 141 3.99 -4.12 -7.94
CA GLY A 141 3.73 -2.79 -8.47
C GLY A 141 2.63 -2.81 -9.54
N ILE A 142 2.68 -3.76 -10.48
CA ILE A 142 1.62 -3.92 -11.50
C ILE A 142 0.28 -4.24 -10.83
N PHE A 143 0.27 -5.19 -9.90
CA PHE A 143 -0.93 -5.55 -9.15
C PHE A 143 -1.53 -4.34 -8.42
N GLN A 144 -0.71 -3.56 -7.72
CA GLN A 144 -1.14 -2.35 -7.02
C GLN A 144 -1.73 -1.32 -7.98
N ILE A 145 -1.03 -1.02 -9.07
CA ILE A 145 -1.48 -0.05 -10.07
C ILE A 145 -2.85 -0.45 -10.62
N VAL A 146 -3.02 -1.72 -10.99
CA VAL A 146 -4.29 -2.23 -11.56
C VAL A 146 -5.41 -2.13 -10.53
N ILE A 147 -5.20 -2.62 -9.31
CA ILE A 147 -6.25 -2.64 -8.28
C ILE A 147 -6.60 -1.23 -7.83
N PHE A 148 -5.60 -0.38 -7.55
CA PHE A 148 -5.88 1.00 -7.15
C PHE A 148 -6.59 1.78 -8.25
N SER A 149 -6.16 1.63 -9.51
CA SER A 149 -6.83 2.31 -10.62
C SER A 149 -8.28 1.85 -10.76
N ALA A 150 -8.54 0.55 -10.66
CA ALA A 150 -9.90 0.01 -10.71
C ALA A 150 -10.77 0.55 -9.56
N VAL A 151 -10.24 0.59 -8.34
CA VAL A 151 -10.98 1.06 -7.16
C VAL A 151 -11.25 2.57 -7.22
N VAL A 152 -10.25 3.37 -7.59
CA VAL A 152 -10.40 4.83 -7.74
C VAL A 152 -11.38 5.16 -8.86
N ALA A 153 -11.28 4.49 -10.01
CA ALA A 153 -12.20 4.70 -11.13
C ALA A 153 -13.64 4.25 -10.80
N ALA A 154 -13.81 3.22 -9.98
CA ALA A 154 -15.13 2.74 -9.57
C ALA A 154 -15.80 3.62 -8.51
N LEU A 155 -15.01 4.32 -7.68
CA LEU A 155 -15.49 5.09 -6.53
C LEU A 155 -14.88 6.51 -6.49
N PRO A 156 -14.97 7.30 -7.58
CA PRO A 156 -14.21 8.54 -7.71
C PRO A 156 -14.52 9.57 -6.62
N ASP A 157 -15.78 9.63 -6.16
CA ASP A 157 -16.21 10.58 -5.14
C ASP A 157 -15.61 10.26 -3.75
N ILE A 158 -15.46 8.98 -3.41
CA ILE A 158 -14.83 8.56 -2.14
C ILE A 158 -13.36 8.99 -2.08
N PHE A 159 -12.71 9.10 -3.24
CA PHE A 159 -11.31 9.49 -3.32
C PHE A 159 -11.11 10.97 -3.70
N GLY A 160 -12.18 11.74 -3.87
CA GLY A 160 -12.07 13.13 -4.32
C GLY A 160 -11.50 13.28 -5.73
N TRP A 161 -11.59 12.22 -6.55
CA TRP A 161 -11.01 12.19 -7.89
C TRP A 161 -11.73 13.15 -8.83
N SER A 162 -13.06 13.21 -8.78
CA SER A 162 -13.86 14.12 -9.60
C SER A 162 -13.59 15.59 -9.26
N GLU A 163 -13.39 15.89 -7.97
CA GLU A 163 -13.33 17.25 -7.44
C GLU A 163 -11.90 17.81 -7.40
N GLY A 164 -10.87 16.95 -7.44
CA GLY A 164 -9.47 17.38 -7.28
C GLY A 164 -9.13 17.80 -5.84
N GLU A 165 -9.98 17.45 -4.88
CA GLU A 165 -9.81 17.77 -3.47
C GLU A 165 -9.98 16.52 -2.63
N ALA A 166 -9.09 16.32 -1.65
CA ALA A 166 -9.20 15.19 -0.75
C ALA A 166 -10.42 15.40 0.18
N PRO A 167 -11.16 14.35 0.52
CA PRO A 167 -12.38 14.44 1.34
C PRO A 167 -12.11 14.73 2.83
N TRP A 168 -10.90 15.15 3.19
CA TRP A 168 -10.40 15.40 4.54
C TRP A 168 -9.27 16.42 4.52
#